data_AF-A0A2E9LX18-F1
#
_entry.id   AF-A0A2E9LX18-F1
#
_cell.length_a   1.000
_cell.length_b   1.000
_cell.length_c   1.000
_cell.angle_alpha   90.00
_cell.angle_beta   90.00
_cell.angle_gamma   90.00
#
_symmetry.space_group_name_H-M   'P 1'
#
loop_
_entity.id
_entity.type
_entity.pdbx_description
1 polymer ?
#
loop_
_entity_poly.entity_id
_entity_poly.type
_entity_poly.pdbx_seq_one_letter_code
_entity_poly.pdbx_strand_id
1 'polypeptide(L)'
;MSNDSPLTKKDILDAASARVTDSNLDQLVQGHFATLELHDDLDLINGLNMAKDWLIDNREKLNTKEYDPNIDASEVEHKLSESHLRAIQGEDAHRFIAGKDANQIKFGNVRFSDLTQTLAVTLEKLLKPRRVMRLFQSGRNWYPPNGYMGWHTNANVQGFRLYCSHTPVAQCSYFRYLDPLTNQIETSWDSAGWNFRCFRTDLEPLWHCVYSQTDRISFGYGLMFPIDT
;
A
#
# COMPACT_ATOMS: atom_id res chain seq x y z
N MET A 1 -0.08 31.90 19.99
CA MET A 1 0.67 30.63 19.97
C MET A 1 -0.36 29.53 19.98
N SER A 2 -0.65 28.90 18.83
CA SER A 2 -1.60 27.78 18.80
C SER A 2 -0.95 26.61 19.52
N ASN A 3 -1.66 26.10 20.53
CA ASN A 3 -1.21 25.03 21.40
C ASN A 3 -1.69 23.69 20.83
N ASP A 4 -1.52 23.49 19.52
CA ASP A 4 -1.97 22.28 18.86
C ASP A 4 -0.92 21.20 19.07
N SER A 5 -1.19 20.33 20.05
CA SER A 5 -0.46 19.08 20.18
C SER A 5 -0.57 18.30 18.87
N PRO A 6 0.52 17.69 18.37
CA PRO A 6 0.48 16.93 17.14
C PRO A 6 -0.53 15.77 17.25
N LEU A 7 -1.40 15.64 16.24
CA LEU A 7 -2.42 14.59 16.17
C LEU A 7 -1.78 13.20 16.27
N THR A 8 -2.40 12.32 17.06
CA THR A 8 -1.96 10.92 17.16
C THR A 8 -2.49 10.10 15.98
N LYS A 9 -1.89 8.92 15.73
CA LYS A 9 -2.40 7.98 14.71
C LYS A 9 -3.86 7.60 14.97
N LYS A 10 -4.27 7.51 16.24
CA LYS A 10 -5.65 7.21 16.61
C LYS A 10 -6.59 8.34 16.19
N ASP A 11 -6.22 9.59 16.49
CA ASP A 11 -7.02 10.76 16.10
C ASP A 11 -7.17 10.89 14.57
N ILE A 12 -6.19 10.40 13.81
CA ILE A 12 -6.28 10.33 12.35
C ILE A 12 -7.29 9.26 11.92
N LEU A 13 -7.19 8.04 12.47
CA LEU A 13 -8.02 6.90 12.06
C LEU A 13 -9.47 7.00 12.49
N ASP A 14 -9.76 7.67 13.62
CA ASP A 14 -11.12 7.85 14.13
C ASP A 14 -11.87 8.98 13.39
N ALA A 15 -11.18 9.80 12.60
CA ALA A 15 -11.79 10.89 11.86
C ALA A 15 -12.50 10.40 10.59
N ALA A 16 -13.69 10.94 10.33
CA ALA A 16 -14.35 10.75 9.03
C ALA A 16 -13.52 11.44 7.93
N SER A 17 -13.29 10.75 6.82
CA SER A 17 -12.61 11.29 5.64
C SER A 17 -13.60 11.64 4.54
N ALA A 18 -13.40 12.80 3.93
CA ALA A 18 -14.10 13.23 2.74
C ALA A 18 -13.83 12.26 1.59
N ARG A 19 -14.90 11.86 0.89
CA ARG A 19 -14.83 11.02 -0.32
C ARG A 19 -14.41 11.81 -1.56
N VAL A 20 -14.68 13.11 -1.56
CA VAL A 20 -14.25 14.06 -2.59
C VAL A 20 -13.22 14.96 -1.93
N THR A 21 -12.02 14.99 -2.49
CA THR A 21 -10.85 15.62 -1.87
C THR A 21 -10.65 17.06 -2.35
N ASP A 22 -11.38 17.47 -3.38
CA ASP A 22 -11.23 18.77 -4.05
C ASP A 22 -9.79 18.94 -4.55
N SER A 23 -9.24 17.87 -5.13
CA SER A 23 -7.84 17.75 -5.57
C SER A 23 -7.72 16.99 -6.89
N ASN A 24 -6.54 16.99 -7.51
CA ASN A 24 -6.26 16.17 -8.69
C ASN A 24 -6.42 14.66 -8.42
N LEU A 25 -6.37 14.23 -7.15
CA LEU A 25 -6.57 12.84 -6.76
C LEU A 25 -7.93 12.32 -7.22
N ASP A 26 -8.98 13.13 -7.13
CA ASP A 26 -10.35 12.72 -7.47
C ASP A 26 -10.46 12.25 -8.93
N GLN A 27 -9.72 12.90 -9.83
CA GLN A 27 -9.64 12.52 -11.24
C GLN A 27 -8.73 11.31 -11.45
N LEU A 28 -7.55 11.30 -10.81
CA LEU A 28 -6.57 10.23 -10.96
C LEU A 28 -7.14 8.87 -10.58
N VAL A 29 -7.87 8.78 -9.46
CA VAL A 29 -8.44 7.53 -8.97
C VAL A 29 -9.95 7.39 -9.22
N GLN A 30 -10.48 8.05 -10.26
CA GLN A 30 -11.88 7.90 -10.64
C GLN A 30 -12.24 6.42 -10.94
N GLY A 31 -11.28 5.67 -11.48
CA GLY A 31 -11.35 4.21 -11.67
C GLY A 31 -11.00 3.37 -10.44
N HIS A 32 -11.04 3.94 -9.23
CA HIS A 32 -10.64 3.31 -7.95
C HIS A 32 -9.14 3.01 -7.78
N PHE A 33 -8.36 3.06 -8.86
CA PHE A 33 -6.92 2.77 -8.89
C PHE A 33 -6.20 3.73 -9.83
N ALA A 34 -4.97 4.11 -9.47
CA ALA A 34 -4.05 4.88 -10.31
C ALA A 34 -2.60 4.51 -10.03
N THR A 35 -1.76 4.56 -11.07
CA THR A 35 -0.31 4.66 -10.90
C THR A 35 0.06 6.14 -10.83
N LEU A 36 0.98 6.51 -9.94
CA LEU A 36 1.50 7.87 -9.82
C LEU A 36 2.92 7.95 -10.37
N GLU A 37 3.20 9.03 -11.11
CA GLU A 37 4.55 9.35 -11.58
C GLU A 37 5.23 10.24 -10.54
N LEU A 38 6.01 9.63 -9.63
CA LEU A 38 6.72 10.33 -8.54
C LEU A 38 8.24 10.28 -8.70
N HIS A 39 8.73 9.70 -9.79
CA HIS A 39 10.16 9.43 -10.01
C HIS A 39 11.03 10.67 -10.19
N ASP A 40 10.42 11.80 -10.57
CA ASP A 40 11.12 13.06 -10.79
C ASP A 40 11.44 13.81 -9.48
N ASP A 41 10.82 13.43 -8.35
CA ASP A 41 11.12 14.03 -7.04
C ASP A 41 12.33 13.34 -6.41
N LEU A 42 13.52 13.90 -6.65
CA LEU A 42 14.79 13.34 -6.20
C LEU A 42 14.90 13.22 -4.67
N ASP A 43 14.30 14.14 -3.92
CA ASP A 43 14.32 14.10 -2.45
C ASP A 43 13.49 12.92 -1.94
N LEU A 44 12.33 12.68 -2.54
CA LEU A 44 11.50 11.51 -2.25
C LEU A 44 12.24 10.21 -2.59
N ILE A 45 12.83 10.11 -3.79
CA ILE A 45 13.54 8.90 -4.22
C ILE A 45 14.75 8.62 -3.31
N ASN A 46 15.51 9.65 -2.93
CA ASN A 46 16.61 9.51 -1.97
C ASN A 46 16.12 9.01 -0.60
N GLY A 47 15.05 9.60 -0.07
CA GLY A 47 14.47 9.16 1.20
C GLY A 47 13.96 7.71 1.16
N LEU A 48 13.33 7.31 0.04
CA LEU A 48 12.88 5.94 -0.18
C LEU A 48 14.05 4.95 -0.27
N ASN A 49 15.13 5.33 -0.96
CA ASN A 49 16.35 4.52 -1.03
C ASN A 49 16.99 4.34 0.35
N MET A 50 17.15 5.42 1.12
CA MET A 50 17.67 5.35 2.48
C MET A 50 16.83 4.43 3.38
N ALA A 51 15.50 4.55 3.31
CA ALA A 51 14.60 3.69 4.08
C ALA A 51 14.69 2.22 3.64
N LYS A 52 14.73 1.96 2.33
CA LYS A 52 14.92 0.62 1.75
C LYS A 52 16.24 0.00 2.21
N ASP A 53 17.34 0.74 2.11
CA ASP A 53 18.68 0.26 2.45
C ASP A 53 18.77 -0.02 3.95
N TRP A 54 18.24 0.86 4.78
CA TRP A 54 18.16 0.62 6.23
C TRP A 54 17.42 -0.69 6.54
N LEU A 55 16.33 -0.97 5.84
CA LEU A 55 15.56 -2.20 6.03
C LEU A 55 16.34 -3.45 5.61
N ILE A 56 17.03 -3.39 4.47
CA ILE A 56 17.88 -4.47 3.96
C ILE A 56 19.05 -4.71 4.92
N ASP A 57 19.71 -3.67 5.39
CA ASP A 57 20.86 -3.75 6.30
C ASP A 57 20.50 -4.29 7.68
N ASN A 58 19.24 -4.12 8.09
CA ASN A 58 18.74 -4.60 9.38
C ASN A 58 17.91 -5.89 9.26
N ARG A 59 17.94 -6.58 8.11
CA ARG A 59 17.08 -7.75 7.85
C ARG A 59 17.28 -8.92 8.79
N GLU A 60 18.50 -9.11 9.28
CA GLU A 60 18.83 -10.19 10.24
C GLU A 60 18.13 -10.02 11.60
N LYS A 61 17.65 -8.81 11.91
CA LYS A 61 16.92 -8.50 13.16
C LYS A 61 15.41 -8.74 13.01
N LEU A 62 14.95 -9.12 11.83
CA LEU A 62 13.52 -9.27 11.54
C LEU A 62 13.02 -10.63 11.95
N ASN A 63 11.75 -10.68 12.33
CA ASN A 63 11.08 -11.95 12.55
C ASN A 63 10.73 -12.58 11.20
N THR A 64 11.42 -13.67 10.87
CA THR A 64 11.22 -14.44 9.64
C THR A 64 10.51 -15.77 9.88
N LYS A 65 10.02 -16.05 11.10
CA LYS A 65 9.44 -17.36 11.47
C LYS A 65 8.24 -17.78 10.63
N GLU A 66 7.46 -16.80 10.16
CA GLU A 66 6.27 -17.04 9.34
C GLU A 66 6.58 -17.07 7.84
N TYR A 67 7.81 -16.76 7.45
CA TYR A 67 8.24 -16.82 6.06
C TYR A 67 8.74 -18.23 5.72
N ASP A 68 8.17 -18.83 4.68
CA ASP A 68 8.58 -20.10 4.11
C ASP A 68 9.21 -19.89 2.73
N PRO A 69 10.53 -20.06 2.57
CA PRO A 69 11.19 -19.95 1.27
C PRO A 69 10.85 -21.11 0.32
N ASN A 70 10.40 -22.24 0.85
CA ASN A 70 10.16 -23.48 0.10
C ASN A 70 8.66 -23.73 -0.14
N ILE A 71 7.82 -22.73 0.09
CA ILE A 71 6.38 -22.86 -0.14
C ILE A 71 6.12 -23.29 -1.59
N ASP A 72 5.15 -24.19 -1.77
CA ASP A 72 4.78 -24.69 -3.09
C ASP A 72 4.23 -23.54 -3.95
N ALA A 73 4.84 -23.32 -5.12
CA ALA A 73 4.43 -22.28 -6.05
C ALA A 73 2.97 -22.47 -6.51
N SER A 74 2.48 -23.70 -6.62
CA SER A 74 1.09 -23.99 -6.98
C SER A 74 0.11 -23.58 -5.88
N GLU A 75 0.53 -23.70 -4.60
CA GLU A 75 -0.25 -23.22 -3.46
C GLU A 75 -0.35 -21.69 -3.47
N VAL A 76 0.76 -21.01 -3.75
CA VAL A 76 0.78 -19.54 -3.87
C VAL A 76 -0.11 -19.10 -5.04
N GLU A 77 0.01 -19.73 -6.20
CA GLU A 77 -0.82 -19.42 -7.37
C GLU A 77 -2.30 -19.62 -7.07
N HIS A 78 -2.67 -20.72 -6.41
CA HIS A 78 -4.05 -20.97 -6.00
C HIS A 78 -4.57 -19.86 -5.07
N LYS A 79 -3.82 -19.50 -4.02
CA LYS A 79 -4.18 -18.44 -3.05
C LYS A 79 -4.36 -17.06 -3.70
N LEU A 80 -3.71 -16.82 -4.83
CA LEU A 80 -3.76 -15.54 -5.55
C LEU A 80 -4.65 -15.59 -6.81
N SER A 81 -5.35 -16.70 -7.01
CA SER A 81 -6.28 -16.90 -8.14
C SER A 81 -7.61 -16.18 -7.92
N GLU A 82 -8.34 -15.95 -9.01
CA GLU A 82 -9.71 -15.45 -8.94
C GLU A 82 -10.63 -16.43 -8.20
N SER A 83 -10.49 -17.74 -8.45
CA SER A 83 -11.32 -18.76 -7.80
C SER A 83 -11.24 -18.69 -6.28
N HIS A 84 -10.04 -18.46 -5.74
CA HIS A 84 -9.83 -18.30 -4.31
C HIS A 84 -10.39 -16.97 -3.79
N LEU A 85 -10.25 -15.87 -4.55
CA LEU A 85 -10.92 -14.60 -4.23
C LEU A 85 -12.43 -14.79 -4.10
N ARG A 86 -13.07 -15.46 -5.07
CA ARG A 86 -14.53 -15.69 -5.04
C ARG A 86 -14.97 -16.54 -3.85
N ALA A 87 -14.16 -17.55 -3.48
CA ALA A 87 -14.39 -18.33 -2.28
C ALA A 87 -14.33 -17.45 -1.02
N ILE A 88 -13.28 -16.63 -0.88
CA ILE A 88 -13.14 -15.68 0.23
C ILE A 88 -14.32 -14.71 0.30
N GLN A 89 -14.77 -14.15 -0.83
CA GLN A 89 -15.92 -13.25 -0.87
C GLN A 89 -17.23 -13.91 -0.40
N GLY A 90 -17.37 -15.22 -0.61
CA GLY A 90 -18.51 -15.99 -0.10
C GLY A 90 -18.47 -16.25 1.40
N GLU A 91 -17.27 -16.34 1.98
CA GLU A 91 -17.06 -16.60 3.42
C GLU A 91 -16.99 -15.32 4.26
N ASP A 92 -16.24 -14.33 3.78
CA ASP A 92 -15.99 -13.05 4.45
C ASP A 92 -15.90 -11.91 3.42
N ALA A 93 -17.05 -11.34 3.09
CA ALA A 93 -17.15 -10.17 2.22
C ALA A 93 -16.44 -8.91 2.79
N HIS A 94 -16.07 -8.89 4.07
CA HIS A 94 -15.49 -7.74 4.76
C HIS A 94 -14.04 -7.99 5.21
N ARG A 95 -13.29 -8.79 4.44
CA ARG A 95 -11.89 -9.07 4.73
C ARG A 95 -10.99 -7.86 4.50
N PHE A 96 -10.84 -7.03 5.53
CA PHE A 96 -10.06 -5.79 5.45
C PHE A 96 -8.55 -6.03 5.42
N ILE A 97 -8.07 -7.04 6.12
CA ILE A 97 -6.65 -7.39 6.18
C ILE A 97 -6.45 -8.82 5.68
N ALA A 98 -5.30 -9.08 5.06
CA ALA A 98 -4.92 -10.45 4.73
C ALA A 98 -4.85 -11.29 6.01
N GLY A 99 -5.33 -12.52 5.94
CA GLY A 99 -5.39 -13.46 7.05
C GLY A 99 -4.05 -14.18 7.23
N LYS A 100 -4.13 -15.51 7.42
CA LYS A 100 -2.94 -16.38 7.51
C LYS A 100 -2.34 -16.72 6.14
N ASP A 101 -2.95 -16.26 5.05
CA ASP A 101 -2.51 -16.41 3.67
C ASP A 101 -1.54 -15.28 3.29
N ALA A 102 -0.41 -15.22 3.98
CA ALA A 102 0.69 -14.33 3.62
C ALA A 102 2.01 -15.05 3.85
N ASN A 103 2.96 -14.80 2.95
CA ASN A 103 4.34 -15.24 3.07
C ASN A 103 5.23 -14.01 2.92
N GLN A 104 5.42 -13.26 4.00
CA GLN A 104 6.12 -11.98 3.95
C GLN A 104 6.79 -11.69 5.28
N ILE A 105 7.77 -10.79 5.25
CA ILE A 105 8.48 -10.32 6.43
C ILE A 105 8.02 -8.90 6.71
N LYS A 106 7.42 -8.68 7.88
CA LYS A 106 7.00 -7.35 8.33
C LYS A 106 8.15 -6.66 9.05
N PHE A 107 8.49 -5.46 8.61
CA PHE A 107 9.38 -4.62 9.40
C PHE A 107 8.53 -4.00 10.50
N GLY A 108 8.92 -4.21 11.77
CA GLY A 108 8.09 -3.88 12.95
C GLY A 108 7.73 -2.40 13.10
N ASN A 109 7.94 -1.84 14.29
CA ASN A 109 7.45 -0.48 14.59
C ASN A 109 8.35 0.66 14.07
N VAL A 110 9.29 0.37 13.17
CA VAL A 110 10.21 1.36 12.57
C VAL A 110 9.41 2.43 11.84
N ARG A 111 9.73 3.70 12.10
CA ARG A 111 9.08 4.86 11.47
C ARG A 111 10.12 5.64 10.68
N PHE A 112 9.73 6.08 9.49
CA PHE A 112 10.54 6.98 8.66
C PHE A 112 9.83 8.33 8.60
N SER A 113 9.91 9.10 9.69
CA SER A 113 9.21 10.40 9.81
C SER A 113 9.60 11.37 8.71
N ASP A 114 10.90 11.46 8.42
CA ASP A 114 11.43 12.42 7.45
C ASP A 114 10.99 12.04 6.04
N LEU A 115 11.06 10.75 5.69
CA LEU A 115 10.48 10.23 4.44
C LEU A 115 8.97 10.52 4.35
N THR A 116 8.23 10.35 5.44
CA THR A 116 6.78 10.64 5.47
C THR A 116 6.53 12.12 5.22
N GLN A 117 7.35 13.00 5.79
CA GLN A 117 7.25 14.45 5.58
C GLN A 117 7.59 14.83 4.14
N THR A 118 8.66 14.26 3.56
CA THR A 118 9.02 14.47 2.15
C THR A 118 7.90 14.02 1.24
N LEU A 119 7.35 12.82 1.46
CA LEU A 119 6.23 12.30 0.66
C LEU A 119 5.00 13.20 0.77
N ALA A 120 4.68 13.73 1.95
CA ALA A 120 3.58 14.69 2.11
C ALA A 120 3.80 15.94 1.23
N VAL A 121 5.00 16.52 1.23
CA VAL A 121 5.33 17.69 0.39
C VAL A 121 5.23 17.36 -1.09
N THR A 122 5.72 16.20 -1.54
CA THR A 122 5.61 15.76 -2.94
C THR A 122 4.15 15.60 -3.36
N LEU A 123 3.33 14.96 -2.51
CA LEU A 123 1.91 14.76 -2.77
C LEU A 123 1.12 16.07 -2.77
N GLU A 124 1.44 17.03 -1.89
CA GLU A 124 0.83 18.37 -1.91
C GLU A 124 1.06 19.08 -3.25
N LYS A 125 2.28 19.00 -3.80
CA LYS A 125 2.60 19.59 -5.13
C LYS A 125 1.84 18.89 -6.27
N LEU A 126 1.78 17.56 -6.24
CA LEU A 126 1.15 16.76 -7.29
C LEU A 126 -0.38 16.88 -7.26
N LEU A 127 -0.97 16.66 -6.08
CA LEU A 127 -2.41 16.53 -5.90
C LEU A 127 -3.09 17.91 -5.78
N LYS A 128 -2.37 18.91 -5.26
CA LYS A 128 -2.88 20.27 -5.00
C LYS A 128 -4.21 20.26 -4.24
N PRO A 129 -4.29 19.56 -3.10
CA PRO A 129 -5.55 19.43 -2.37
C PRO A 129 -6.00 20.76 -1.80
N ARG A 130 -7.31 21.02 -1.89
CA ARG A 130 -7.93 22.18 -1.21
C ARG A 130 -8.27 21.87 0.25
N ARG A 131 -8.34 20.59 0.60
CA ARG A 131 -8.56 20.09 1.96
C ARG A 131 -7.23 19.72 2.60
N VAL A 132 -7.19 19.75 3.93
CA VAL A 132 -6.02 19.26 4.69
C VAL A 132 -5.84 17.77 4.43
N MET A 133 -4.71 17.38 3.86
CA MET A 133 -4.32 15.99 3.71
C MET A 133 -3.57 15.52 4.96
N ARG A 134 -4.03 14.41 5.56
CA ARG A 134 -3.33 13.69 6.63
C ARG A 134 -2.71 12.42 6.07
N LEU A 135 -1.38 12.34 6.17
CA LEU A 135 -0.61 11.19 5.71
C LEU A 135 -0.08 10.40 6.91
N PHE A 136 -0.18 9.07 6.86
CA PHE A 136 0.44 8.21 7.88
C PHE A 136 0.95 6.90 7.29
N GLN A 137 2.08 6.42 7.82
CA GLN A 137 2.67 5.15 7.41
C GLN A 137 1.89 3.97 8.03
N SER A 138 1.32 3.12 7.17
CA SER A 138 0.42 2.03 7.53
C SER A 138 1.04 0.64 7.41
N GLY A 139 2.05 0.46 6.55
CA GLY A 139 2.71 -0.84 6.35
C GLY A 139 4.16 -0.68 5.93
N ARG A 140 5.00 -1.63 6.31
CA ARG A 140 6.37 -1.82 5.80
C ARG A 140 6.59 -3.31 5.65
N ASN A 141 6.69 -3.78 4.42
CA ASN A 141 6.77 -5.21 4.13
C ASN A 141 7.94 -5.50 3.21
N TRP A 142 8.59 -6.63 3.44
CA TRP A 142 9.50 -7.27 2.51
C TRP A 142 8.89 -8.58 2.08
N TYR A 143 8.83 -8.77 0.77
CA TYR A 143 8.47 -10.00 0.12
C TYR A 143 9.75 -10.51 -0.54
N PRO A 144 10.48 -11.45 0.08
CA PRO A 144 11.50 -12.20 -0.61
C PRO A 144 10.88 -13.03 -1.75
N PRO A 145 11.69 -13.77 -2.55
CA PRO A 145 11.15 -14.74 -3.51
C PRO A 145 10.09 -15.66 -2.89
N ASN A 146 9.02 -15.94 -3.64
CA ASN A 146 7.81 -16.65 -3.18
C ASN A 146 6.98 -15.88 -2.15
N GLY A 147 7.31 -14.61 -1.91
CA GLY A 147 6.61 -13.79 -0.97
C GLY A 147 5.28 -13.29 -1.52
N TYR A 148 4.22 -13.34 -0.71
CA TYR A 148 2.90 -12.86 -1.10
C TYR A 148 2.08 -12.33 0.07
N MET A 149 1.03 -11.58 -0.27
CA MET A 149 -0.07 -11.23 0.63
C MET A 149 -1.37 -11.54 -0.10
N GLY A 150 -2.19 -12.41 0.48
CA GLY A 150 -3.46 -12.86 -0.09
C GLY A 150 -4.50 -11.74 -0.23
N TRP A 151 -5.65 -12.10 -0.79
CA TRP A 151 -6.73 -11.17 -1.11
C TRP A 151 -7.32 -10.48 0.11
N HIS A 152 -7.37 -9.14 0.08
CA HIS A 152 -7.94 -8.27 1.10
C HIS A 152 -8.29 -6.89 0.52
N THR A 153 -8.88 -5.98 1.31
CA THR A 153 -9.42 -4.71 0.79
C THR A 153 -8.82 -3.45 1.42
N ASN A 154 -8.24 -3.53 2.62
CA ASN A 154 -7.82 -2.39 3.44
C ASN A 154 -8.93 -1.36 3.76
N ALA A 155 -10.20 -1.73 3.56
CA ALA A 155 -11.37 -0.86 3.78
C ALA A 155 -11.68 -0.60 5.28
N ASN A 156 -10.87 -1.15 6.20
CA ASN A 156 -10.90 -0.75 7.62
C ASN A 156 -10.37 0.67 7.87
N VAL A 157 -9.75 1.29 6.86
CA VAL A 157 -9.24 2.65 6.92
C VAL A 157 -9.88 3.43 5.78
N GLN A 158 -10.69 4.43 6.13
CA GLN A 158 -11.31 5.30 5.14
C GLN A 158 -10.25 6.20 4.46
N GLY A 159 -10.47 6.50 3.18
CA GLY A 159 -9.69 7.43 2.38
C GLY A 159 -9.00 6.69 1.23
N PHE A 160 -7.71 6.92 1.11
CA PHE A 160 -6.89 6.34 0.04
C PHE A 160 -5.68 5.64 0.62
N ARG A 161 -5.16 4.69 -0.16
CA ARG A 161 -3.88 4.04 0.11
C ARG A 161 -2.90 4.37 -0.99
N LEU A 162 -1.67 4.69 -0.60
CA LEU A 162 -0.54 4.81 -1.48
C LEU A 162 0.49 3.75 -1.13
N TYR A 163 0.83 2.91 -2.09
CA TYR A 163 1.93 1.97 -2.00
C TYR A 163 3.12 2.48 -2.79
N CYS A 164 4.23 2.68 -2.09
CA CYS A 164 5.55 2.88 -2.68
C CYS A 164 6.28 1.53 -2.60
N SER A 165 6.42 0.83 -3.72
CA SER A 165 7.10 -0.47 -3.76
C SER A 165 8.32 -0.46 -4.67
N HIS A 166 9.36 -1.15 -4.25
CA HIS A 166 10.59 -1.30 -5.01
C HIS A 166 10.84 -2.77 -5.32
N THR A 167 11.23 -3.06 -6.56
CA THR A 167 11.75 -4.37 -6.99
C THR A 167 13.01 -4.18 -7.84
N PRO A 168 14.04 -5.03 -7.71
CA PRO A 168 15.22 -4.96 -8.56
C PRO A 168 14.96 -5.52 -9.97
N VAL A 169 13.95 -6.39 -10.13
CA VAL A 169 13.67 -7.08 -11.40
C VAL A 169 12.25 -6.74 -11.85
N ALA A 170 12.13 -6.22 -13.07
CA ALA A 170 10.85 -5.92 -13.70
C ALA A 170 10.07 -7.21 -13.96
N GLN A 171 8.74 -7.15 -13.85
CA GLN A 171 7.81 -8.25 -14.15
C GLN A 171 8.04 -9.55 -13.34
N CYS A 172 8.80 -9.49 -12.25
CA CYS A 172 8.94 -10.58 -11.27
C CYS A 172 8.13 -10.33 -9.99
N SER A 173 7.29 -9.29 -9.97
CA SER A 173 6.44 -8.92 -8.84
C SER A 173 5.20 -8.18 -9.37
N TYR A 174 4.08 -8.29 -8.66
CA TYR A 174 2.85 -7.60 -9.04
C TYR A 174 1.99 -7.18 -7.87
N PHE A 175 1.15 -6.18 -8.14
CA PHE A 175 -0.10 -5.91 -7.43
C PHE A 175 -1.25 -6.33 -8.33
N ARG A 176 -2.10 -7.24 -7.85
CA ARG A 176 -3.27 -7.73 -8.60
C ARG A 176 -4.53 -7.32 -7.87
N TYR A 177 -5.55 -6.91 -8.61
CA TYR A 177 -6.80 -6.44 -8.03
C TYR A 177 -8.01 -6.85 -8.86
N LEU A 178 -9.18 -6.90 -8.21
CA LEU A 178 -10.47 -6.96 -8.88
C LEU A 178 -10.93 -5.53 -9.14
N ASP A 179 -11.02 -5.13 -10.40
CA ASP A 179 -11.56 -3.82 -10.77
C ASP A 179 -13.06 -3.78 -10.41
N PRO A 180 -13.50 -2.86 -9.53
CA PRO A 180 -14.89 -2.80 -9.07
C PRO A 180 -15.86 -2.32 -10.16
N LEU A 181 -15.38 -1.69 -11.23
CA LEU A 181 -16.21 -1.20 -12.33
C LEU A 181 -16.43 -2.28 -13.39
N THR A 182 -15.39 -3.04 -13.72
CA THR A 182 -15.45 -4.07 -14.78
C THR A 182 -15.68 -5.47 -14.23
N ASN A 183 -15.46 -5.68 -12.93
CA ASN A 183 -15.45 -6.99 -12.26
C ASN A 183 -14.43 -7.98 -12.87
N GLN A 184 -13.37 -7.47 -13.49
CA GLN A 184 -12.26 -8.24 -14.05
C GLN A 184 -11.02 -8.19 -13.15
N ILE A 185 -10.21 -9.25 -13.23
CA ILE A 185 -8.93 -9.31 -12.50
C ILE A 185 -7.85 -8.62 -13.32
N GLU A 186 -7.30 -7.56 -12.76
CA GLU A 186 -6.22 -6.77 -13.34
C GLU A 186 -4.90 -7.06 -12.62
N THR A 187 -3.83 -7.28 -13.40
CA THR A 187 -2.47 -7.47 -12.85
C THR A 187 -1.58 -6.30 -13.22
N SER A 188 -1.29 -5.45 -12.23
CA SER A 188 -0.32 -4.37 -12.36
C SER A 188 1.07 -4.90 -12.01
N TRP A 189 1.83 -5.27 -13.03
CA TRP A 189 3.23 -5.70 -12.89
C TRP A 189 4.13 -4.57 -12.39
N ASP A 190 5.08 -4.90 -11.51
CA ASP A 190 6.10 -3.96 -11.07
C ASP A 190 7.19 -3.81 -12.14
N SER A 191 7.57 -2.56 -12.43
CA SER A 191 8.81 -2.22 -13.13
C SER A 191 10.01 -2.31 -12.18
N ALA A 192 11.21 -2.47 -12.72
CA ALA A 192 12.43 -2.35 -11.92
C ALA A 192 12.54 -0.93 -11.33
N GLY A 193 12.93 -0.83 -10.05
CA GLY A 193 12.94 0.42 -9.29
C GLY A 193 11.65 0.65 -8.51
N TRP A 194 11.37 1.93 -8.22
CA TRP A 194 10.18 2.36 -7.47
C TRP A 194 8.91 2.34 -8.33
N ASN A 195 7.80 1.92 -7.72
CA ASN A 195 6.47 1.85 -8.30
C ASN A 195 5.50 2.49 -7.30
N PHE A 196 4.57 3.31 -7.78
CA PHE A 196 3.65 4.08 -6.93
C PHE A 196 2.21 3.80 -7.33
N ARG A 197 1.45 3.16 -6.43
CA ARG A 197 0.04 2.82 -6.69
C ARG A 197 -0.85 3.47 -5.65
N CYS A 198 -1.80 4.27 -6.11
CA CYS A 198 -2.80 4.92 -5.29
C CYS A 198 -4.17 4.30 -5.56
N PHE A 199 -4.92 3.98 -4.50
CA PHE A 199 -6.26 3.41 -4.65
C PHE A 199 -7.20 3.79 -3.51
N ARG A 200 -8.50 3.66 -3.79
CA ARG A 200 -9.57 3.99 -2.85
C ARG A 200 -9.84 2.85 -1.87
N THR A 201 -10.07 3.19 -0.61
CA THR A 201 -10.51 2.25 0.43
C THR A 201 -11.82 2.68 1.11
N ASP A 202 -12.47 3.72 0.59
CA ASP A 202 -13.68 4.35 1.12
C ASP A 202 -14.94 4.19 0.24
N LEU A 203 -14.78 3.57 -0.92
CA LEU A 203 -15.86 3.21 -1.84
C LEU A 203 -15.99 1.67 -1.89
N GLU A 204 -16.33 1.14 -3.07
CA GLU A 204 -16.42 -0.30 -3.23
C GLU A 204 -15.06 -0.95 -2.97
N PRO A 205 -15.04 -2.10 -2.27
CA PRO A 205 -13.79 -2.67 -1.82
C PRO A 205 -12.92 -3.06 -3.02
N LEU A 206 -11.78 -2.40 -3.17
CA LEU A 206 -10.76 -2.82 -4.11
C LEU A 206 -10.08 -4.08 -3.54
N TRP A 207 -10.62 -5.25 -3.84
CA TRP A 207 -9.98 -6.52 -3.49
C TRP A 207 -8.64 -6.62 -4.22
N HIS A 208 -7.56 -6.82 -3.47
CA HIS A 208 -6.23 -6.91 -4.03
C HIS A 208 -5.33 -7.90 -3.29
N CYS A 209 -4.30 -8.36 -3.99
CA CYS A 209 -3.26 -9.23 -3.49
C CYS A 209 -1.90 -8.84 -4.10
N VAL A 210 -0.82 -9.35 -3.53
CA VAL A 210 0.57 -9.03 -3.92
C VAL A 210 1.37 -10.32 -4.01
N TYR A 211 2.31 -10.38 -4.97
CA TYR A 211 3.26 -11.47 -5.12
C TYR A 211 4.62 -10.97 -5.57
N SER A 212 5.68 -11.70 -5.21
CA SER A 212 7.03 -11.47 -5.69
C SER A 212 7.83 -12.76 -5.85
N GLN A 213 8.52 -12.90 -6.99
CA GLN A 213 9.60 -13.86 -7.26
C GLN A 213 11.00 -13.28 -6.99
N THR A 214 11.06 -12.03 -6.55
CA THR A 214 12.30 -11.31 -6.26
C THR A 214 12.17 -10.55 -4.93
N ASP A 215 13.18 -9.81 -4.52
CA ASP A 215 13.10 -8.96 -3.34
C ASP A 215 12.23 -7.74 -3.62
N ARG A 216 11.03 -7.72 -3.04
CA ARG A 216 10.11 -6.57 -3.12
C ARG A 216 10.00 -5.90 -1.76
N ILE A 217 10.36 -4.62 -1.69
CA ILE A 217 10.15 -3.77 -0.51
C ILE A 217 8.91 -2.92 -0.75
N SER A 218 8.09 -2.71 0.28
CA SER A 218 6.88 -1.93 0.15
C SER A 218 6.60 -1.10 1.39
N PHE A 219 6.41 0.20 1.18
CA PHE A 219 5.89 1.14 2.15
C PHE A 219 4.45 1.49 1.80
N GLY A 220 3.54 1.24 2.74
CA GLY A 220 2.15 1.62 2.60
C GLY A 220 1.86 2.87 3.41
N TYR A 221 1.11 3.80 2.82
CA TYR A 221 0.61 5.01 3.42
C TYR A 221 -0.90 5.09 3.32
N GLY A 222 -1.55 5.61 4.37
CA GLY A 222 -2.93 6.08 4.32
C GLY A 222 -2.96 7.58 4.08
N LEU A 223 -3.82 8.01 3.17
CA LEU A 223 -4.12 9.41 2.88
C LEU A 223 -5.58 9.65 3.29
N MET A 224 -5.78 10.57 4.24
CA MET A 224 -7.09 10.96 4.73
C MET A 224 -7.30 12.46 4.55
N PHE A 225 -8.53 12.84 4.26
CA PHE A 225 -8.95 14.23 4.11
C PHE A 225 -10.08 14.47 5.08
N PRO A 226 -9.79 14.87 6.34
CA PRO A 226 -10.82 15.01 7.35
C PRO A 226 -11.98 15.89 6.88
N ILE A 227 -13.20 15.50 7.23
CA ILE A 227 -14.35 16.39 7.09
C ILE A 227 -14.27 17.37 8.25
N ASP A 228 -14.13 18.66 7.94
CA ASP A 228 -14.23 19.71 8.96
C ASP A 228 -15.56 19.55 9.70
N THR A 229 -15.50 19.34 11.01
CA THR A 229 -16.66 19.37 11.92
C THR A 229 -16.90 20.76 12.43
#